data_AF-A0A642UUU6-F1
#
_entry.id   AF-A0A642UUU6-F1
#
_cell.length_a   1.000
_cell.length_b   1.000
_cell.length_c   1.000
_cell.angle_alpha   90.00
_cell.angle_beta   90.00
_cell.angle_gamma   90.00
#
_symmetry.space_group_name_H-M   'P 1'
#
loop_
_entity.id
_entity.type
_entity.pdbx_description
1 polymer ?
#
loop_
_entity_poly.entity_id
_entity_poly.type
_entity_poly.pdbx_seq_one_letter_code
_entity_poly.pdbx_strand_id
1 'polypeptide(L)'
;MTLEDPSLSLSSLEARDSVSEAYHRAAKLFLNKQFPASLDCLRSVLSTPVVGEERVWTKIWNLYIALLNNAMARGGVWPKQEKKQLSQKVTGNNLWNEVESAFGGVEKIPEDVMVSLILISHKHCPDLSVCSDRIENYLSSGCGTGKVIEMYVMRILTKRGEFDYAREVISCNPGVFSNQDESLRKLKELEEEEKRKELEAEKERKRIEELEAKRVEDAMKAESSKQQQQIQESDESEGSDGTNLKAVSPNPVGSPSSYQPPTKTSSNEIRPRNLSSLFQYWKNYFINVFRNGSAIKAILFFMVIILSVTNPVARTRLRRALTFLWQKLAQTVQMGTKVSYV
;
A
#
# COMPACT_ATOMS: atom_id res chain seq x y z
N MET A 1 -36.26 53.21 -19.39
CA MET A 1 -37.42 52.30 -19.33
C MET A 1 -37.13 51.19 -20.34
N THR A 2 -36.31 50.23 -19.92
CA THR A 2 -35.87 49.11 -20.76
C THR A 2 -36.98 48.06 -20.75
N LEU A 3 -37.58 47.85 -21.91
CA LEU A 3 -38.53 46.77 -22.18
C LEU A 3 -37.75 45.45 -22.06
N GLU A 4 -38.01 44.66 -21.02
CA GLU A 4 -37.54 43.29 -20.94
C GLU A 4 -38.36 42.43 -21.89
N ASP A 5 -37.68 41.71 -22.79
CA ASP A 5 -38.31 40.84 -23.79
C ASP A 5 -38.95 39.60 -23.13
N PRO A 6 -40.27 39.38 -23.27
CA PRO A 6 -41.00 38.28 -22.61
C PRO A 6 -40.72 36.88 -23.19
N SER A 7 -40.00 36.80 -24.32
CA SER A 7 -39.63 35.52 -24.95
C SER A 7 -38.56 34.76 -24.18
N LEU A 8 -37.62 35.47 -23.54
CA LEU A 8 -36.56 34.85 -22.72
C LEU A 8 -37.13 34.19 -21.46
N SER A 9 -38.15 34.78 -20.85
CA SER A 9 -38.84 34.20 -19.70
C SER A 9 -39.55 32.90 -20.03
N LEU A 10 -40.25 32.81 -21.16
CA LEU A 10 -40.97 31.59 -21.56
C LEU A 10 -40.04 30.43 -21.89
N SER A 11 -38.96 30.67 -22.64
CA SER A 11 -37.97 29.62 -22.92
C SER A 11 -37.25 29.15 -21.65
N SER A 12 -37.03 30.03 -20.67
CA SER A 12 -36.43 29.67 -19.39
C SER A 12 -37.37 28.82 -18.53
N LEU A 13 -38.68 29.05 -18.63
CA LEU A 13 -39.71 28.27 -17.93
C LEU A 13 -39.88 26.89 -18.55
N GLU A 14 -39.95 26.79 -19.89
CA GLU A 14 -40.00 25.49 -20.59
C GLU A 14 -38.73 24.66 -20.32
N ALA A 15 -37.56 25.32 -20.28
CA ALA A 15 -36.32 24.66 -19.92
C ALA A 15 -36.34 24.14 -18.47
N ARG A 16 -36.88 24.91 -17.52
CA ARG A 16 -37.03 24.48 -16.10
C ARG A 16 -37.96 23.28 -15.96
N ASP A 17 -39.12 23.32 -16.61
CA ASP A 17 -40.06 22.20 -16.60
C ASP A 17 -39.45 20.93 -17.22
N SER A 18 -38.68 21.08 -18.30
CA SER A 18 -37.97 19.97 -18.93
C SER A 18 -36.91 19.34 -18.03
N VAL A 19 -36.19 20.15 -17.23
CA VAL A 19 -35.16 19.69 -16.29
C VAL A 19 -35.79 18.94 -15.12
N SER A 20 -36.89 19.47 -14.58
CA SER A 20 -37.66 18.82 -13.51
C SER A 20 -38.23 17.48 -13.98
N GLU A 21 -38.80 17.42 -15.19
CA GLU A 21 -39.32 16.18 -15.77
C GLU A 21 -38.21 15.15 -16.03
N ALA A 22 -37.06 15.60 -16.57
CA ALA A 22 -35.90 14.74 -16.76
C ALA A 22 -35.35 14.18 -15.44
N TYR A 23 -35.33 14.98 -14.37
CA TYR A 23 -35.00 14.52 -13.02
C TYR A 23 -35.99 13.46 -12.52
N HIS A 24 -37.30 13.71 -12.65
CA HIS A 24 -38.33 12.74 -12.24
C HIS A 24 -38.23 11.42 -13.01
N ARG A 25 -37.96 11.49 -14.31
CA ARG A 25 -37.70 10.32 -15.16
C ARG A 25 -36.45 9.57 -14.70
N ALA A 26 -35.34 10.26 -14.46
CA ALA A 26 -34.11 9.66 -13.97
C ALA A 26 -34.29 9.00 -12.59
N ALA A 27 -35.03 9.64 -11.67
CA ALA A 27 -35.35 9.11 -10.35
C ALA A 27 -36.21 7.83 -10.44
N LYS A 28 -37.20 7.79 -11.34
CA LYS A 28 -38.01 6.59 -11.58
C LYS A 28 -37.16 5.43 -12.11
N LEU A 29 -36.25 5.70 -13.04
CA LEU A 29 -35.30 4.70 -13.56
C LEU A 29 -34.34 4.20 -12.47
N PHE A 30 -33.90 5.09 -11.57
CA PHE A 30 -33.07 4.73 -10.41
C PHE A 30 -33.80 3.75 -9.48
N LEU A 31 -35.06 4.03 -9.14
CA LEU A 31 -35.90 3.15 -8.31
C LEU A 31 -36.12 1.78 -8.96
N ASN A 32 -36.24 1.74 -10.29
CA ASN A 32 -36.37 0.51 -11.07
C ASN A 32 -35.04 -0.25 -11.26
N LYS A 33 -33.95 0.18 -10.60
CA LYS A 33 -32.59 -0.39 -10.72
C LYS A 33 -31.99 -0.32 -12.14
N GLN A 34 -32.53 0.53 -13.01
CA GLN A 34 -31.99 0.78 -14.34
C GLN A 34 -30.95 1.92 -14.27
N PHE A 35 -29.83 1.64 -13.60
CA PHE A 35 -28.84 2.67 -13.28
C PHE A 35 -28.14 3.29 -14.50
N PRO A 36 -27.74 2.54 -15.55
CA PRO A 36 -27.11 3.14 -16.74
C PRO A 36 -28.05 4.12 -17.46
N ALA A 37 -29.31 3.73 -17.66
CA ALA A 37 -30.31 4.59 -18.29
C ALA A 37 -30.62 5.85 -17.45
N SER A 38 -30.60 5.72 -16.12
CA SER A 38 -30.74 6.86 -15.20
C SER A 38 -29.56 7.84 -15.33
N LEU A 39 -28.33 7.32 -15.40
CA LEU A 39 -27.11 8.12 -15.58
C LEU A 39 -27.13 8.88 -16.92
N ASP A 40 -27.54 8.24 -18.02
CA ASP A 40 -27.59 8.88 -19.33
C ASP A 40 -28.62 10.01 -19.38
N CYS A 41 -29.78 9.81 -18.74
CA CYS A 41 -30.79 10.85 -18.57
C CYS A 41 -30.30 12.03 -17.71
N LEU A 42 -29.41 11.78 -16.75
CA LEU A 42 -28.82 12.85 -15.93
C LEU A 42 -27.69 13.57 -16.64
N ARG A 43 -26.86 12.87 -17.43
CA ARG A 43 -25.73 13.50 -18.15
C ARG A 43 -26.18 14.64 -19.06
N SER A 44 -27.34 14.52 -19.70
CA SER A 44 -27.93 15.59 -20.52
C SER A 44 -28.37 16.81 -19.70
N VAL A 45 -28.68 16.62 -18.42
CA VAL A 45 -29.12 17.68 -17.50
C VAL A 45 -27.95 18.32 -16.76
N LEU A 46 -26.89 17.55 -16.47
CA LEU A 46 -25.69 18.07 -15.79
C LEU A 46 -24.92 19.11 -16.63
N SER A 47 -25.07 19.12 -17.96
CA SER A 47 -24.40 20.09 -18.84
C SER A 47 -25.08 21.46 -18.89
N THR A 48 -26.30 21.60 -18.37
CA THR A 48 -27.05 22.87 -18.36
C THR A 48 -27.09 23.42 -16.94
N PRO A 49 -26.37 24.51 -16.62
CA PRO A 49 -26.47 25.12 -15.30
C PRO A 49 -27.88 25.70 -15.13
N VAL A 50 -28.63 25.15 -14.18
CA VAL A 50 -30.01 25.56 -13.92
C VAL A 50 -30.01 26.84 -13.10
N VAL A 51 -30.09 27.99 -13.78
CA VAL A 51 -30.17 29.29 -13.12
C VAL A 51 -31.59 29.49 -12.54
N GLY A 52 -31.71 29.47 -11.21
CA GLY A 52 -32.93 29.79 -10.47
C GLY A 52 -33.62 28.64 -9.75
N GLU A 53 -33.22 27.38 -9.94
CA GLU A 53 -33.73 26.22 -9.17
C GLU A 53 -32.61 25.48 -8.42
N GLU A 54 -31.95 26.18 -7.50
CA GLU A 54 -30.89 25.60 -6.66
C GLU A 54 -31.33 24.31 -5.95
N ARG A 55 -32.61 24.22 -5.55
CA ARG A 55 -33.17 23.03 -4.88
C ARG A 55 -33.28 21.81 -5.79
N VAL A 56 -33.69 21.99 -7.05
CA VAL A 56 -33.79 20.88 -8.02
C VAL A 56 -32.39 20.47 -8.45
N TRP A 57 -31.51 21.44 -8.67
CA TRP A 57 -30.10 21.22 -8.96
C TRP A 57 -29.38 20.42 -7.86
N THR A 58 -29.61 20.76 -6.59
CA THR A 58 -29.11 20.02 -5.43
C THR A 58 -29.57 18.56 -5.46
N LYS A 59 -30.85 18.31 -5.77
CA LYS A 59 -31.41 16.95 -5.86
C LYS A 59 -30.82 16.16 -7.03
N ILE A 60 -30.61 16.80 -8.18
CA ILE A 60 -29.97 16.19 -9.35
C ILE A 60 -28.56 15.72 -8.99
N TRP A 61 -27.76 16.57 -8.35
CA TRP A 61 -26.41 16.21 -7.94
C TRP A 61 -26.38 15.14 -6.85
N ASN A 62 -27.30 15.19 -5.89
CA ASN A 62 -27.44 14.12 -4.89
C ASN A 62 -27.80 12.78 -5.54
N LEU A 63 -28.69 12.77 -6.54
CA LEU A 63 -29.04 11.57 -7.30
C LEU A 63 -27.84 11.06 -8.13
N TYR A 64 -27.09 11.97 -8.76
CA TYR A 64 -25.89 11.65 -9.52
C TYR A 64 -24.82 11.00 -8.62
N ILE A 65 -24.55 11.61 -7.47
CA ILE A 65 -23.62 11.08 -6.45
C ILE A 65 -24.13 9.72 -5.96
N ALA A 66 -25.43 9.58 -5.65
CA ALA A 66 -26.01 8.30 -5.26
C ALA A 66 -25.84 7.21 -6.34
N LEU A 67 -25.99 7.54 -7.62
CA LEU A 67 -25.72 6.65 -8.74
C LEU A 67 -24.26 6.21 -8.78
N LEU A 68 -23.31 7.13 -8.57
CA LEU A 68 -21.89 6.81 -8.48
C LEU A 68 -21.59 5.85 -7.32
N ASN A 69 -22.19 6.08 -6.14
CA ASN A 69 -22.04 5.17 -5.00
C ASN A 69 -22.56 3.76 -5.33
N ASN A 70 -23.68 3.67 -6.06
CA ASN A 70 -24.25 2.39 -6.51
C ASN A 70 -23.41 1.73 -7.62
N ALA A 71 -22.80 2.50 -8.54
CA ALA A 71 -21.88 1.98 -9.54
C ALA A 71 -20.67 1.28 -8.90
N MET A 72 -20.17 1.88 -7.82
CA MET A 72 -19.07 1.34 -7.04
C MET A 72 -19.49 0.19 -6.11
N ALA A 73 -20.75 0.13 -5.70
CA ALA A 73 -21.27 -0.97 -4.90
C ALA A 73 -21.30 -2.29 -5.69
N ARG A 74 -21.18 -3.42 -4.98
CA ARG A 74 -21.16 -4.77 -5.58
C ARG A 74 -22.52 -5.20 -6.18
N GLY A 75 -23.61 -4.46 -5.92
CA GLY A 75 -24.98 -4.86 -6.28
C GLY A 75 -25.54 -4.29 -7.59
N GLY A 76 -24.82 -3.41 -8.31
CA GLY A 76 -25.30 -2.82 -9.55
C GLY A 76 -24.83 -3.57 -10.80
N VAL A 77 -25.75 -3.91 -11.70
CA VAL A 77 -25.42 -4.43 -13.04
C VAL A 77 -24.98 -3.24 -13.90
N TRP A 78 -23.67 -3.05 -14.05
CA TRP A 78 -23.08 -1.98 -14.85
C TRP A 78 -22.18 -2.56 -15.94
N PRO A 79 -22.11 -1.93 -17.13
CA PRO A 79 -21.08 -2.25 -18.11
C PRO A 79 -19.68 -2.12 -17.48
N LYS A 80 -18.81 -3.11 -17.70
CA LYS A 80 -17.47 -3.17 -17.07
C LYS A 80 -16.62 -1.93 -17.37
N GLN A 81 -16.73 -1.38 -18.58
CA GLN A 81 -16.00 -0.19 -19.01
C GLN A 81 -16.47 1.06 -18.29
N GLU A 82 -17.78 1.30 -18.26
CA GLU A 82 -18.38 2.44 -17.55
C GLU A 82 -18.07 2.38 -16.06
N LYS A 83 -18.23 1.21 -15.44
CA LYS A 83 -17.87 1.01 -14.03
C LYS A 83 -16.42 1.37 -13.75
N LYS A 84 -15.49 0.98 -14.63
CA LYS A 84 -14.07 1.34 -14.51
C LYS A 84 -13.85 2.85 -14.65
N GLN A 85 -14.49 3.50 -15.63
CA GLN A 85 -14.38 4.96 -15.80
C GLN A 85 -14.95 5.72 -14.59
N LEU A 86 -16.12 5.33 -14.10
CA LEU A 86 -16.73 5.94 -12.91
C LEU A 86 -15.88 5.70 -11.67
N SER A 87 -15.27 4.52 -11.51
CA SER A 87 -14.33 4.25 -10.42
C SER A 87 -13.10 5.13 -10.46
N GLN A 88 -12.50 5.32 -11.64
CA GLN A 88 -11.35 6.21 -11.81
C GLN A 88 -11.71 7.67 -11.55
N LYS A 89 -12.92 8.10 -11.95
CA LYS A 89 -13.42 9.44 -11.65
C LYS A 89 -13.56 9.70 -10.15
N VAL A 90 -14.15 8.74 -9.42
CA VAL A 90 -14.35 8.85 -7.97
C VAL A 90 -13.01 8.77 -7.23
N THR A 91 -12.17 7.79 -7.53
CA THR A 91 -10.87 7.59 -6.86
C THR A 91 -9.83 8.65 -7.22
N GLY A 92 -9.93 9.27 -8.40
CA GLY A 92 -9.00 10.29 -8.87
C GLY A 92 -9.31 11.72 -8.43
N ASN A 93 -10.22 11.94 -7.47
CA ASN A 93 -10.69 13.26 -7.03
C ASN A 93 -11.35 14.14 -8.12
N ASN A 94 -11.58 13.61 -9.33
CA ASN A 94 -12.21 14.34 -10.42
C ASN A 94 -13.67 14.71 -10.11
N LEU A 95 -14.36 13.87 -9.33
CA LEU A 95 -15.72 14.16 -8.89
C LEU A 95 -15.81 15.49 -8.11
N TRP A 96 -14.83 15.77 -7.25
CA TRP A 96 -14.80 17.02 -6.49
C TRP A 96 -14.64 18.23 -7.41
N ASN A 97 -13.80 18.12 -8.45
CA ASN A 97 -13.63 19.18 -9.46
C ASN A 97 -14.91 19.40 -10.28
N GLU A 98 -15.59 18.32 -10.68
CA GLU A 98 -16.87 18.40 -11.42
C GLU A 98 -17.92 19.12 -10.58
N VAL A 99 -18.08 18.78 -9.30
CA VAL A 99 -19.03 19.48 -8.41
C VAL A 99 -18.61 20.93 -8.18
N GLU A 100 -17.34 21.20 -7.91
CA GLU A 100 -16.86 22.56 -7.68
C GLU A 100 -17.09 23.48 -8.88
N SER A 101 -16.86 22.98 -10.10
CA SER A 101 -17.16 23.71 -11.33
C SER A 101 -18.66 23.92 -11.55
N ALA A 102 -19.49 22.96 -11.15
CA ALA A 102 -20.94 23.02 -11.32
C ALA A 102 -21.61 24.02 -10.36
N PHE A 103 -21.08 24.21 -9.15
CA PHE A 103 -21.60 25.18 -8.18
C PHE A 103 -20.83 26.52 -8.18
N GLY A 104 -19.74 26.61 -8.94
CA GLY A 104 -18.94 27.84 -9.05
C GLY A 104 -18.12 28.15 -7.79
N GLY A 105 -17.59 27.10 -7.14
CA GLY A 105 -16.75 27.18 -5.95
C GLY A 105 -17.21 26.27 -4.82
N VAL A 106 -16.27 25.91 -3.94
CA VAL A 106 -16.52 25.01 -2.80
C VAL A 106 -17.53 25.62 -1.82
N GLU A 107 -17.48 26.94 -1.62
CA GLU A 107 -18.30 27.68 -0.64
C GLU A 107 -19.81 27.65 -0.96
N LYS A 108 -20.16 27.45 -2.23
CA LYS A 108 -21.56 27.46 -2.72
C LYS A 108 -22.18 26.07 -2.76
N ILE A 109 -21.44 25.04 -2.36
CA ILE A 109 -21.93 23.66 -2.40
C ILE A 109 -22.99 23.49 -1.29
N PRO A 110 -24.20 22.99 -1.63
CA PRO A 110 -25.21 22.70 -0.63
C PRO A 110 -24.77 21.62 0.36
N GLU A 111 -25.22 21.73 1.61
CA GLU A 111 -24.89 20.79 2.70
C GLU A 111 -25.13 19.32 2.30
N ASP A 112 -26.29 19.01 1.72
CA ASP A 112 -26.66 17.64 1.37
C ASP A 112 -25.70 17.02 0.34
N VAL A 113 -25.24 17.83 -0.61
CA VAL A 113 -24.27 17.42 -1.63
C VAL A 113 -22.91 17.19 -0.99
N MET A 114 -22.50 18.09 -0.08
CA MET A 114 -21.26 17.96 0.68
C MET A 114 -21.23 16.67 1.52
N VAL A 115 -22.31 16.37 2.26
CA VAL A 115 -22.43 15.14 3.06
C VAL A 115 -22.36 13.89 2.16
N SER A 116 -23.01 13.94 1.00
CA SER A 116 -23.00 12.83 0.03
C SER A 116 -21.61 12.63 -0.58
N LEU A 117 -20.87 13.72 -0.87
CA LEU A 117 -19.48 13.69 -1.32
C LEU A 117 -18.54 13.12 -0.26
N ILE A 118 -18.68 13.55 0.99
CA ILE A 118 -17.92 13.03 2.13
C ILE A 118 -18.13 11.51 2.25
N LEU A 119 -19.38 11.05 2.14
CA LEU A 119 -19.71 9.62 2.26
C LEU A 119 -19.07 8.78 1.15
N ILE A 120 -19.13 9.23 -0.11
CA ILE A 120 -18.49 8.51 -1.23
C ILE A 120 -16.98 8.52 -1.09
N SER A 121 -16.41 9.67 -0.73
CA SER A 121 -14.96 9.84 -0.58
C SER A 121 -14.45 8.90 0.52
N HIS A 122 -15.10 8.89 1.68
CA HIS A 122 -14.77 7.97 2.76
C HIS A 122 -14.86 6.50 2.33
N LYS A 123 -15.85 6.12 1.52
CA LYS A 123 -16.07 4.72 1.15
C LYS A 123 -15.11 4.20 0.08
N HIS A 124 -14.77 5.01 -0.91
CA HIS A 124 -14.09 4.55 -2.14
C HIS A 124 -12.77 5.25 -2.43
N CYS A 125 -12.43 6.35 -1.76
CA CYS A 125 -11.14 7.03 -1.94
C CYS A 125 -10.12 6.48 -0.94
N PRO A 126 -8.92 6.05 -1.40
CA PRO A 126 -7.84 5.62 -0.52
C PRO A 126 -7.11 6.81 0.11
N ASP A 127 -7.05 7.94 -0.59
CA ASP A 127 -6.44 9.17 -0.09
C ASP A 127 -7.54 10.20 0.21
N LEU A 128 -7.59 10.65 1.45
CA LEU A 128 -8.57 11.62 1.95
C LEU A 128 -7.95 12.99 2.22
N SER A 129 -6.66 13.20 1.93
CA SER A 129 -5.97 14.48 2.15
C SER A 129 -6.66 15.63 1.39
N VAL A 130 -6.80 15.49 0.07
CA VAL A 130 -7.46 16.47 -0.81
C VAL A 130 -8.92 16.72 -0.41
N CYS A 131 -9.61 15.69 0.07
CA CYS A 131 -10.99 15.80 0.57
C CYS A 131 -11.03 16.66 1.85
N SER A 132 -10.08 16.43 2.76
CA SER A 132 -9.95 17.20 4.00
C SER A 132 -9.68 18.67 3.71
N ASP A 133 -8.71 18.99 2.86
CA ASP A 133 -8.35 20.36 2.52
C ASP A 133 -9.55 21.14 1.95
N ARG A 134 -10.34 20.50 1.08
CA ARG A 134 -11.56 21.10 0.53
C ARG A 134 -12.63 21.32 1.59
N ILE A 135 -12.78 20.38 2.52
CA ILE A 135 -13.76 20.52 3.61
C ILE A 135 -13.29 21.60 4.58
N GLU A 136 -12.01 21.71 4.89
CA GLU A 136 -11.47 22.77 5.72
C GLU A 136 -11.70 24.15 5.08
N ASN A 137 -11.50 24.26 3.77
CA ASN A 137 -11.86 25.47 3.02
C ASN A 137 -13.38 25.77 3.10
N TYR A 138 -14.22 24.75 2.98
CA TYR A 138 -15.68 24.87 3.12
C TYR A 138 -16.14 25.27 4.53
N LEU A 139 -15.50 24.71 5.57
CA LEU A 139 -15.78 25.06 6.96
C LEU A 139 -15.31 26.48 7.27
N SER A 140 -14.16 26.88 6.71
CA SER A 140 -13.61 28.24 6.84
C SER A 140 -14.50 29.30 6.19
N SER A 141 -15.24 28.95 5.14
CA SER A 141 -16.20 29.86 4.51
C SER A 141 -17.49 30.05 5.32
N GLY A 142 -17.62 29.42 6.49
CA GLY A 142 -18.80 29.53 7.36
C GLY A 142 -20.02 28.75 6.86
N CYS A 143 -19.88 27.94 5.81
CA CYS A 143 -20.96 27.11 5.26
C CYS A 143 -21.09 25.74 5.95
N GLY A 144 -20.25 25.50 6.97
CA GLY A 144 -20.23 24.29 7.76
C GLY A 144 -21.41 24.16 8.71
N THR A 145 -22.30 23.21 8.46
CA THR A 145 -23.32 22.81 9.42
C THR A 145 -22.77 21.76 10.39
N GLY A 146 -23.47 21.56 11.51
CA GLY A 146 -23.07 20.58 12.51
C GLY A 146 -22.93 19.15 11.94
N LYS A 147 -23.79 18.77 11.00
CA LYS A 147 -23.75 17.46 10.36
C LYS A 147 -22.50 17.28 9.49
N VAL A 148 -22.09 18.31 8.74
CA VAL A 148 -20.86 18.25 7.92
C VAL A 148 -19.63 18.10 8.82
N ILE A 149 -19.58 18.87 9.91
CA ILE A 149 -18.49 18.81 10.90
C ILE A 149 -18.47 17.43 11.58
N GLU A 150 -19.62 16.90 12.00
CA GLU A 150 -19.70 15.56 12.59
C GLU A 150 -19.18 14.49 11.63
N MET A 151 -19.62 14.54 10.37
CA MET A 151 -19.16 13.61 9.33
C MET A 151 -17.67 13.74 9.06
N TYR A 152 -17.14 14.96 9.02
CA TYR A 152 -15.72 15.23 8.83
C TYR A 152 -14.88 14.61 9.95
N VAL A 153 -15.24 14.89 11.20
CA VAL A 153 -14.52 14.36 12.37
C VAL A 153 -14.64 12.84 12.44
N MET A 154 -15.85 12.29 12.41
CA MET A 154 -16.07 10.86 12.66
C MET A 154 -15.60 9.98 11.50
N ARG A 155 -15.65 10.46 10.25
CA ARG A 155 -15.36 9.63 9.06
C ARG A 155 -14.03 9.94 8.42
N ILE A 156 -13.68 11.22 8.27
CA ILE A 156 -12.47 11.60 7.52
C ILE A 156 -11.26 11.62 8.44
N LEU A 157 -11.34 12.37 9.56
CA LEU A 157 -10.22 12.46 10.49
C LEU A 157 -9.88 11.11 11.14
N THR A 158 -10.89 10.35 11.57
CA THR A 158 -10.70 8.98 12.07
C THR A 158 -9.95 8.12 11.06
N LYS A 159 -10.31 8.16 9.77
CA LYS A 159 -9.63 7.34 8.74
C LYS A 159 -8.19 7.79 8.46
N ARG A 160 -7.88 9.06 8.68
CA ARG A 160 -6.52 9.60 8.55
C ARG A 160 -5.66 9.32 9.78
N GLY A 161 -6.25 8.88 10.89
CA GLY A 161 -5.56 8.71 12.17
C GLY A 161 -5.26 10.02 12.89
N GLU A 162 -5.88 11.14 12.48
CA GLU A 162 -5.64 12.47 13.05
C GLU A 162 -6.57 12.74 14.24
N PHE A 163 -6.47 11.87 15.25
CA PHE A 163 -7.35 11.89 16.42
C PHE A 163 -7.17 13.14 17.29
N ASP A 164 -5.96 13.69 17.38
CA ASP A 164 -5.70 14.88 18.18
C ASP A 164 -6.40 16.11 17.61
N TYR A 165 -6.31 16.30 16.29
CA TYR A 165 -7.03 17.36 15.59
C TYR A 165 -8.56 17.16 15.67
N ALA A 166 -9.03 15.91 15.55
CA ALA A 166 -10.45 15.59 15.73
C ALA A 166 -10.99 16.00 17.10
N ARG A 167 -10.20 15.83 18.18
CA ARG A 167 -10.58 16.27 19.53
C ARG A 167 -10.63 17.79 19.64
N GLU A 168 -9.68 18.49 19.03
CA GLU A 168 -9.68 19.95 18.98
C GLU A 168 -10.93 20.47 18.27
N VAL A 169 -11.28 19.92 17.10
CA VAL A 169 -12.49 20.30 16.35
C VAL A 169 -13.77 20.07 17.18
N ILE A 170 -13.87 18.96 17.92
CA ILE A 170 -15.00 18.72 18.84
C ILE A 170 -15.02 19.76 19.97
N SER A 171 -13.85 20.09 20.54
CA SER A 171 -13.74 21.03 21.65
C SER A 171 -14.09 22.47 21.26
N CYS A 172 -13.75 22.88 20.02
CA CYS A 172 -14.05 24.20 19.49
C CYS A 172 -15.52 24.35 19.07
N ASN A 173 -16.25 23.24 18.89
CA ASN A 173 -17.64 23.25 18.38
C ASN A 173 -18.63 22.56 19.35
N PRO A 174 -18.86 23.10 20.57
CA PRO A 174 -19.65 22.45 21.61
C PRO A 174 -21.14 22.31 21.28
N GLY A 175 -21.67 23.05 20.30
CA GLY A 175 -23.08 23.01 19.90
C GLY A 175 -23.39 22.11 18.70
N VAL A 176 -22.36 21.54 18.06
CA VAL A 176 -22.49 20.73 16.84
C VAL A 176 -22.81 19.27 17.16
N PHE A 177 -22.24 18.76 18.24
CA PHE A 177 -22.37 17.36 18.63
C PHE A 177 -23.48 17.22 19.67
N SER A 178 -24.49 16.37 19.39
CA SER A 178 -25.62 16.13 20.29
C SER A 178 -25.16 15.81 21.73
N ASN A 179 -24.06 15.05 21.85
CA ASN A 179 -23.37 14.78 23.10
C ASN A 179 -21.86 14.85 22.85
N GLN A 180 -21.21 15.95 23.21
CA GLN A 180 -19.76 16.13 23.04
C GLN A 180 -18.95 15.00 23.68
N ASP A 181 -19.34 14.60 24.91
CA ASP A 181 -18.69 13.50 25.64
C ASP A 181 -18.83 12.16 24.95
N GLU A 182 -19.97 11.90 24.30
CA GLU A 182 -20.19 10.67 23.56
C GLU A 182 -19.28 10.60 22.32
N SER A 183 -19.16 11.71 21.59
CA SER A 183 -18.26 11.80 20.44
C SER A 183 -16.80 11.63 20.83
N LEU A 184 -16.37 12.24 21.95
CA LEU A 184 -15.01 12.07 22.47
C LEU A 184 -14.74 10.62 22.95
N ARG A 185 -15.73 9.97 23.58
CA ARG A 185 -15.63 8.56 23.96
C ARG A 185 -15.49 7.66 22.73
N LYS A 186 -16.32 7.88 21.70
CA LYS A 186 -16.23 7.16 20.42
C LYS A 186 -14.86 7.33 19.75
N LEU A 187 -14.30 8.54 19.75
CA LEU A 187 -12.95 8.76 19.21
C LEU A 187 -11.88 7.97 19.98
N LYS A 188 -11.92 7.98 21.32
CA LYS A 188 -10.97 7.21 22.13
C LYS A 188 -11.09 5.71 21.89
N GLU A 189 -12.31 5.21 21.80
CA GLU A 189 -12.58 3.80 21.51
C GLU A 189 -12.01 3.39 20.15
N LEU A 190 -12.23 4.20 19.12
CA LEU A 190 -11.70 3.95 17.76
C LEU A 190 -10.17 3.99 17.72
N GLU A 191 -9.55 4.95 18.41
CA GLU A 191 -8.10 5.03 18.52
C GLU A 191 -7.49 3.81 19.24
N GLU A 192 -8.13 3.37 20.32
CA GLU A 192 -7.72 2.14 21.02
C GLU A 192 -7.91 0.89 20.15
N GLU A 193 -8.98 0.84 19.36
CA GLU A 193 -9.24 -0.26 18.42
C GLU A 193 -8.17 -0.32 17.32
N GLU A 194 -7.77 0.81 16.75
CA GLU A 194 -6.68 0.88 15.77
C GLU A 194 -5.35 0.43 16.38
N LYS A 195 -4.99 0.94 17.56
CA LYS A 195 -3.78 0.51 18.29
C LYS A 195 -3.79 -0.99 18.60
N ARG A 196 -4.95 -1.55 18.96
CA ARG A 196 -5.10 -3.00 19.18
C ARG A 196 -4.87 -3.78 17.90
N LYS A 197 -5.46 -3.36 16.78
CA LYS A 197 -5.26 -4.01 15.47
C LYS A 197 -3.80 -3.98 15.02
N GLU A 198 -3.11 -2.86 15.22
CA GLU A 198 -1.69 -2.74 14.91
C GLU A 198 -0.83 -3.68 15.76
N LEU A 199 -1.11 -3.75 17.07
CA LEU A 199 -0.42 -4.65 17.99
C LEU A 199 -0.67 -6.12 17.62
N GLU A 200 -1.89 -6.48 17.25
CA GLU A 200 -2.24 -7.83 16.79
C GLU A 200 -1.54 -8.19 15.48
N ALA A 201 -1.51 -7.26 14.51
CA ALA A 201 -0.80 -7.45 13.26
C ALA A 201 0.72 -7.59 13.47
N GLU A 202 1.31 -6.85 14.42
CA GLU A 202 2.72 -6.98 14.77
C GLU A 202 3.02 -8.33 15.44
N LYS A 203 2.15 -8.78 16.36
CA LYS A 203 2.25 -10.11 16.99
C LYS A 203 2.16 -11.22 15.94
N GLU A 204 1.26 -11.10 14.98
CA GLU A 204 1.10 -12.09 13.92
C GLU A 204 2.31 -12.12 12.98
N ARG A 205 2.85 -10.96 12.61
CA ARG A 205 4.11 -10.88 11.85
C ARG A 205 5.26 -11.57 12.57
N LYS A 206 5.41 -11.34 13.87
CA LYS A 206 6.44 -12.01 14.70
C LYS A 206 6.25 -13.52 14.76
N ARG A 207 5.01 -13.99 14.84
CA ARG A 207 4.70 -15.43 14.81
C ARG A 207 5.08 -16.07 13.48
N ILE A 208 4.77 -15.42 12.37
CA ILE A 208 5.13 -15.91 11.03
C ILE A 208 6.65 -15.97 10.89
N GLU A 209 7.37 -14.91 11.29
CA GLU A 209 8.84 -14.87 11.25
C GLU A 209 9.49 -15.95 12.14
N GLU A 210 8.95 -16.19 13.33
CA GLU A 210 9.44 -17.26 14.22
C GLU A 210 9.22 -18.66 13.63
N LEU A 211 8.07 -18.90 13.02
CA LEU A 211 7.78 -20.16 12.33
C LEU A 211 8.71 -20.36 11.12
N GLU A 212 8.97 -19.31 10.35
CA GLU A 212 9.91 -19.36 9.24
C GLU A 212 11.35 -19.63 9.72
N ALA A 213 11.79 -18.99 10.79
CA ALA A 213 13.11 -19.23 11.38
C ALA A 213 13.28 -20.68 11.85
N LYS A 214 12.26 -21.24 12.54
CA LYS A 214 12.26 -22.66 12.96
C LYS A 214 12.34 -23.60 11.75
N ARG A 215 11.58 -23.32 10.69
CA ARG A 215 11.61 -24.13 9.46
C ARG A 215 12.98 -24.12 8.77
N VAL A 216 13.67 -22.98 8.77
CA VAL A 216 15.03 -22.87 8.21
C VAL A 216 16.04 -23.60 9.08
N GLU A 217 15.94 -23.49 10.40
CA GLU A 217 16.83 -24.19 11.34
C GLU A 217 16.69 -25.72 11.22
N ASP A 218 15.45 -26.23 11.14
CA ASP A 218 15.19 -27.66 10.98
C ASP A 218 15.70 -28.19 9.63
N ALA A 219 15.55 -27.41 8.55
CA ALA A 219 16.12 -27.75 7.24
C ALA A 219 17.66 -27.81 7.26
N MET A 220 18.31 -26.84 7.92
CA MET A 220 19.77 -26.79 8.05
C MET A 220 20.32 -27.96 8.88
N LYS A 221 19.62 -28.36 9.94
CA LYS A 221 19.96 -29.55 10.73
C LYS A 221 19.81 -30.83 9.91
N ALA A 222 18.72 -30.96 9.14
CA ALA A 222 18.49 -32.11 8.27
C ALA A 222 19.53 -32.23 7.14
N GLU A 223 19.97 -31.11 6.55
CA GLU A 223 21.07 -31.10 5.57
C GLU A 223 22.40 -31.48 6.21
N SER A 224 22.72 -30.93 7.39
CA SER A 224 23.96 -31.24 8.11
C SER A 224 24.05 -32.73 8.49
N SER A 225 22.94 -33.33 8.94
CA SER A 225 22.89 -34.77 9.25
C SER A 225 23.06 -35.65 8.02
N LYS A 226 22.49 -35.24 6.87
CA LYS A 226 22.67 -35.97 5.60
C LYS A 226 24.13 -35.90 5.11
N GLN A 227 24.77 -34.76 5.29
CA GLN A 227 26.17 -34.54 4.88
C GLN A 227 27.14 -35.34 5.76
N GLN A 228 26.89 -35.46 7.07
CA GLN A 228 27.66 -36.34 7.97
C GLN A 228 27.49 -37.82 7.64
N GLN A 229 26.27 -38.27 7.33
CA GLN A 229 26.03 -39.66 6.90
C GLN A 229 26.78 -40.00 5.62
N GLN A 230 26.81 -39.10 4.63
CA GLN A 230 27.60 -39.29 3.41
C GLN A 230 29.11 -39.37 3.67
N ILE A 231 29.66 -38.55 4.59
CA ILE A 231 31.09 -38.60 4.95
C ILE A 231 31.42 -39.94 5.64
N GLN A 232 30.54 -40.44 6.50
CA GLN A 232 30.76 -41.69 7.21
C GLN A 232 30.66 -42.93 6.30
N GLU A 233 29.74 -42.94 5.31
CA GLU A 233 29.70 -43.95 4.25
C GLU A 233 30.93 -43.89 3.31
N SER A 234 31.56 -42.72 3.18
CA SER A 234 32.78 -42.55 2.38
C SER A 234 34.00 -43.17 3.08
N ASP A 235 34.13 -42.99 4.40
CA ASP A 235 35.25 -43.49 5.20
C ASP A 235 35.18 -45.02 5.44
N GLU A 236 33.98 -45.63 5.49
CA GLU A 236 33.84 -47.08 5.60
C GLU A 236 34.23 -47.85 4.32
N SER A 237 34.34 -47.18 3.16
CA SER A 237 34.68 -47.84 1.89
C SER A 237 36.18 -47.83 1.53
N GLU A 238 37.06 -47.15 2.30
CA GLU A 238 38.53 -47.18 2.09
C GLU A 238 39.26 -48.19 3.00
N GLY A 239 38.54 -48.91 3.85
CA GLY A 239 39.07 -49.80 4.89
C GLY A 239 39.14 -51.30 4.55
N SER A 240 39.27 -51.73 3.29
CA SER A 240 39.56 -53.13 2.96
C SER A 240 39.91 -53.31 1.47
N ASP A 241 41.20 -53.30 1.12
CA ASP A 241 41.75 -54.43 0.36
C ASP A 241 43.29 -54.44 0.33
N GLY A 242 43.86 -55.54 0.80
CA GLY A 242 45.26 -55.86 0.69
C GLY A 242 45.42 -57.28 0.16
N THR A 243 46.26 -57.42 -0.86
CA THR A 243 46.89 -58.66 -1.38
C THR A 243 46.14 -59.56 -2.37
N ASN A 244 46.38 -59.28 -3.66
CA ASN A 244 46.85 -60.18 -4.74
C ASN A 244 46.81 -61.72 -4.54
N LEU A 245 46.24 -62.44 -5.53
CA LEU A 245 46.86 -63.45 -6.44
C LEU A 245 45.76 -64.06 -7.35
N LYS A 246 45.75 -63.81 -8.69
CA LYS A 246 46.14 -64.73 -9.82
C LYS A 246 45.44 -66.12 -9.76
N ALA A 247 44.80 -66.70 -10.78
CA ALA A 247 44.79 -66.63 -12.26
C ALA A 247 43.45 -67.28 -12.75
N VAL A 248 42.92 -67.11 -13.97
CA VAL A 248 43.28 -67.73 -15.26
C VAL A 248 42.26 -67.22 -16.31
N SER A 249 42.72 -66.88 -17.52
CA SER A 249 41.95 -66.44 -18.72
C SER A 249 41.61 -67.67 -19.62
N PRO A 250 40.79 -67.63 -20.72
CA PRO A 250 40.82 -66.59 -21.77
C PRO A 250 39.55 -66.26 -22.63
N ASN A 251 39.56 -65.03 -23.17
CA ASN A 251 39.22 -64.59 -24.55
C ASN A 251 37.76 -64.49 -25.08
N PRO A 252 37.49 -63.71 -26.16
CA PRO A 252 37.80 -62.29 -26.38
C PRO A 252 36.63 -61.54 -27.09
N VAL A 253 36.76 -60.21 -27.34
CA VAL A 253 36.47 -59.53 -28.64
C VAL A 253 36.60 -58.00 -28.47
N GLY A 254 37.65 -57.45 -29.08
CA GLY A 254 37.63 -56.29 -29.99
C GLY A 254 37.14 -54.90 -29.53
N SER A 255 38.11 -54.03 -29.17
CA SER A 255 38.04 -52.55 -29.23
C SER A 255 38.13 -52.01 -30.69
N PRO A 256 38.06 -50.69 -30.98
CA PRO A 256 39.01 -49.64 -30.53
C PRO A 256 38.31 -48.36 -30.00
N SER A 257 38.73 -47.74 -28.88
CA SER A 257 39.97 -46.97 -28.65
C SER A 257 40.10 -45.70 -29.51
N SER A 258 40.25 -44.53 -28.88
CA SER A 258 41.45 -43.70 -29.11
C SER A 258 41.57 -42.47 -28.19
N TYR A 259 42.60 -42.53 -27.32
CA TYR A 259 43.57 -41.46 -26.98
C TYR A 259 43.13 -40.17 -26.28
N GLN A 260 43.89 -39.58 -25.35
CA GLN A 260 45.06 -39.95 -24.54
C GLN A 260 45.26 -38.78 -23.53
N PRO A 261 46.16 -38.93 -22.53
CA PRO A 261 46.25 -38.12 -21.30
C PRO A 261 47.46 -37.15 -21.37
N PRO A 262 48.28 -36.93 -20.32
CA PRO A 262 48.08 -36.43 -18.94
C PRO A 262 48.91 -35.13 -18.70
N THR A 263 48.88 -34.55 -17.49
CA THR A 263 50.13 -34.34 -16.71
C THR A 263 49.82 -33.99 -15.25
N LYS A 264 50.57 -34.65 -14.37
CA LYS A 264 50.60 -34.52 -12.91
C LYS A 264 51.38 -33.27 -12.50
N THR A 265 51.08 -32.70 -11.34
CA THR A 265 52.11 -32.35 -10.34
C THR A 265 51.48 -32.17 -8.97
N SER A 266 52.07 -32.87 -8.00
CA SER A 266 51.87 -32.79 -6.56
C SER A 266 52.29 -31.44 -5.98
N SER A 267 51.62 -30.99 -4.92
CA SER A 267 52.29 -30.59 -3.68
C SER A 267 51.27 -30.34 -2.57
N ASN A 268 51.56 -30.94 -1.42
CA ASN A 268 51.01 -30.56 -0.13
C ASN A 268 51.38 -29.09 0.16
N GLU A 269 50.40 -28.24 0.43
CA GLU A 269 50.56 -27.08 1.31
C GLU A 269 49.27 -26.81 2.08
N ILE A 270 49.38 -26.87 3.40
CA ILE A 270 48.45 -26.30 4.35
C ILE A 270 48.59 -24.78 4.26
N ARG A 271 47.57 -24.05 3.78
CA ARG A 271 47.53 -22.57 3.81
C ARG A 271 46.17 -22.03 4.27
N PRO A 272 46.15 -20.90 5.01
CA PRO A 272 45.02 -20.44 5.78
C PRO A 272 43.92 -19.76 4.95
N ARG A 273 42.71 -19.74 5.53
CA ARG A 273 41.50 -19.05 5.05
C ARG A 273 41.80 -17.60 4.66
N ASN A 274 41.84 -17.33 3.36
CA ASN A 274 41.90 -15.97 2.81
C ASN A 274 40.49 -15.34 2.76
N LEU A 275 40.30 -14.24 3.48
CA LEU A 275 39.10 -13.38 3.46
C LEU A 275 38.81 -12.74 2.09
N SER A 276 39.76 -12.82 1.15
CA SER A 276 39.63 -12.27 -0.20
C SER A 276 38.68 -13.07 -1.10
N SER A 277 38.46 -14.36 -0.84
CA SER A 277 37.54 -15.19 -1.65
C SER A 277 36.07 -14.89 -1.38
N LEU A 278 35.72 -14.53 -0.14
CA LEU A 278 34.39 -14.05 0.24
C LEU A 278 34.10 -12.68 -0.37
N PHE A 279 35.09 -11.79 -0.37
CA PHE A 279 34.95 -10.48 -0.98
C PHE A 279 34.78 -10.57 -2.50
N GLN A 280 35.45 -11.51 -3.17
CA GLN A 280 35.24 -11.74 -4.60
C GLN A 280 33.89 -12.38 -4.91
N TYR A 281 33.38 -13.27 -4.04
CA TYR A 281 32.03 -13.82 -4.17
C TYR A 281 30.96 -12.73 -4.03
N TRP A 282 31.10 -11.86 -3.02
CA TRP A 282 30.24 -10.68 -2.86
C TRP A 282 30.34 -9.73 -4.04
N LYS A 283 31.55 -9.37 -4.47
CA LYS A 283 31.76 -8.49 -5.63
C LYS A 283 31.08 -9.02 -6.90
N ASN A 284 31.17 -10.32 -7.17
CA ASN A 284 30.54 -10.93 -8.35
C ASN A 284 29.01 -10.99 -8.24
N TYR A 285 28.47 -11.14 -7.03
CA TYR A 285 27.04 -11.05 -6.77
C TYR A 285 26.53 -9.62 -6.97
N PHE A 286 27.23 -8.62 -6.42
CA PHE A 286 26.91 -7.20 -6.59
C PHE A 286 26.98 -6.75 -8.07
N ILE A 287 28.00 -7.17 -8.80
CA ILE A 287 28.15 -6.79 -10.22
C ILE A 287 27.09 -7.49 -11.10
N ASN A 288 26.70 -8.73 -10.80
CA ASN A 288 25.63 -9.41 -11.54
C ASN A 288 24.23 -8.84 -11.25
N VAL A 289 23.97 -8.35 -10.04
CA VAL A 289 22.75 -7.61 -9.71
C VAL A 289 22.70 -6.27 -10.46
N PHE A 290 23.83 -5.59 -10.64
CA PHE A 290 23.90 -4.34 -11.41
C PHE A 290 23.85 -4.52 -12.94
N ARG A 291 24.29 -5.68 -13.47
CA ARG A 291 24.42 -5.87 -14.93
C ARG A 291 23.22 -6.57 -15.60
N ASN A 292 22.55 -7.52 -14.96
CA ASN A 292 21.67 -8.47 -15.66
C ASN A 292 20.23 -8.66 -15.12
N GLY A 293 19.65 -7.78 -14.28
CA GLY A 293 18.23 -7.99 -13.91
C GLY A 293 17.55 -6.94 -13.03
N SER A 294 16.82 -6.04 -13.69
CA SER A 294 15.83 -5.07 -13.19
C SER A 294 16.29 -4.15 -12.05
N ALA A 295 16.48 -2.86 -12.39
CA ALA A 295 16.73 -1.77 -11.45
C ALA A 295 15.81 -1.77 -10.23
N ILE A 296 14.62 -2.36 -10.32
CA ILE A 296 13.66 -2.55 -9.22
C ILE A 296 14.27 -3.32 -8.05
N LYS A 297 15.08 -4.36 -8.30
CA LYS A 297 15.70 -5.16 -7.22
C LYS A 297 16.83 -4.39 -6.53
N ALA A 298 17.61 -3.61 -7.29
CA ALA A 298 18.61 -2.70 -6.73
C ALA A 298 17.96 -1.57 -5.92
N ILE A 299 16.84 -1.01 -6.41
CA ILE A 299 16.05 -0.01 -5.70
C ILE A 299 15.49 -0.59 -4.40
N LEU A 300 14.92 -1.80 -4.40
CA LEU A 300 14.43 -2.45 -3.17
C LEU A 300 15.55 -2.67 -2.14
N PHE A 301 16.75 -3.07 -2.60
CA PHE A 301 17.89 -3.24 -1.71
C PHE A 301 18.33 -1.92 -1.07
N PHE A 302 18.45 -0.85 -1.85
CA PHE A 302 18.75 0.48 -1.31
C PHE A 302 17.62 1.03 -0.45
N MET A 303 16.36 0.75 -0.79
CA MET A 303 15.19 1.21 -0.05
C MET A 303 15.11 0.54 1.32
N VAL A 304 15.45 -0.75 1.44
CA VAL A 304 15.59 -1.45 2.72
C VAL A 304 16.72 -0.87 3.56
N ILE A 305 17.87 -0.55 2.95
CA ILE A 305 19.00 0.07 3.65
C ILE A 305 18.64 1.48 4.13
N ILE A 306 17.99 2.28 3.29
CA ILE A 306 17.56 3.64 3.62
C ILE A 306 16.51 3.59 4.75
N LEU A 307 15.52 2.69 4.68
CA LEU A 307 14.54 2.48 5.76
C LEU A 307 15.18 2.03 7.08
N SER A 308 16.21 1.20 6.99
CA SER A 308 16.97 0.76 8.17
C SER A 308 17.76 1.91 8.81
N VAL A 309 18.22 2.87 8.01
CA VAL A 309 18.96 4.06 8.47
C VAL A 309 18.03 5.18 8.98
N THR A 310 16.84 5.34 8.41
CA THR A 310 15.86 6.36 8.81
C THR A 310 15.05 5.99 10.05
N ASN A 311 14.94 4.70 10.40
CA ASN A 311 14.22 4.29 11.60
C ASN A 311 15.02 4.63 12.88
N PRO A 312 14.53 5.56 13.75
CA PRO A 312 15.27 6.03 14.93
C PRO A 312 15.54 4.91 15.94
N VAL A 313 14.69 3.87 15.98
CA VAL A 313 14.84 2.72 16.88
C VAL A 313 15.97 1.79 16.41
N ALA A 314 16.10 1.57 15.10
CA ALA A 314 17.22 0.81 14.54
C ALA A 314 18.56 1.53 14.75
N ARG A 315 18.55 2.87 14.65
CA ARG A 315 19.74 3.71 14.83
C ARG A 315 20.32 3.65 16.25
N THR A 316 19.47 3.56 17.27
CA THR A 316 19.93 3.43 18.67
C THR A 316 20.54 2.05 18.94
N ARG A 317 19.99 0.98 18.34
CA ARG A 317 20.54 -0.39 18.44
C ARG A 317 21.84 -0.54 17.66
N LEU A 318 21.90 0.00 16.44
CA LEU A 318 23.10 -0.06 15.60
C LEU A 318 24.24 0.74 16.22
N ARG A 319 23.99 1.94 16.78
CA ARG A 319 25.03 2.71 17.48
C ARG A 319 25.58 1.98 18.70
N ARG A 320 24.73 1.33 19.50
CA ARG A 320 25.17 0.53 20.66
C ARG A 320 25.99 -0.68 20.23
N ALA A 321 25.56 -1.40 19.19
CA ALA A 321 26.33 -2.52 18.65
C ALA A 321 27.68 -2.09 18.06
N LEU A 322 27.70 -0.98 17.31
CA LEU A 322 28.94 -0.42 16.75
C LEU A 322 29.91 0.01 17.84
N THR A 323 29.46 0.63 18.92
CA THR A 323 30.35 1.04 20.02
C THR A 323 30.93 -0.16 20.76
N PHE A 324 30.14 -1.23 20.96
CA PHE A 324 30.65 -2.47 21.56
C PHE A 324 31.68 -3.16 20.66
N LEU A 325 31.46 -3.17 19.35
CA LEU A 325 32.41 -3.72 18.38
C LEU A 325 33.69 -2.86 18.27
N TRP A 326 33.57 -1.53 18.33
CA TRP A 326 34.72 -0.62 18.32
C TRP A 326 35.58 -0.77 19.58
N GLN A 327 34.96 -0.93 20.77
CA GLN A 327 35.69 -1.19 22.01
C GLN A 327 36.46 -2.51 21.97
N LYS A 328 35.86 -3.56 21.40
CA LYS A 328 36.51 -4.88 21.25
C LYS A 328 37.68 -4.83 20.27
N LEU A 329 37.53 -4.14 19.14
CA LEU A 329 38.62 -3.95 18.17
C LEU A 329 39.77 -3.11 18.75
N ALA A 330 39.45 -2.04 19.50
CA ALA A 330 40.47 -1.24 20.19
C ALA A 330 41.24 -2.05 21.23
N GLN A 331 40.56 -2.92 22.01
CA GLN A 331 41.23 -3.81 22.97
C GLN A 331 42.15 -4.84 22.29
N THR A 332 41.76 -5.39 21.15
CA THR A 332 42.59 -6.36 20.41
C THR A 332 43.83 -5.71 19.79
N VAL A 333 43.70 -4.48 19.28
CA VAL A 333 44.84 -3.72 18.75
C VAL A 333 45.77 -3.25 19.88
N GLN A 334 45.22 -2.89 21.04
CA GLN A 334 45.99 -2.49 22.22
C GLN A 334 46.73 -3.66 22.91
N MET A 335 46.19 -4.88 22.81
CA MET A 335 46.90 -6.11 23.19
C MET A 335 47.98 -6.50 22.17
N GLY A 336 47.71 -6.33 20.87
CA GLY A 336 48.65 -6.68 19.79
C GLY A 336 49.90 -5.77 19.73
N THR A 337 49.80 -4.51 20.16
CA THR A 337 50.92 -3.56 20.17
C THR A 337 51.79 -3.62 21.43
N LYS A 338 51.38 -4.40 22.45
CA LYS A 338 52.15 -4.57 23.71
C LYS A 338 53.17 -5.70 23.69
N VAL A 339 53.33 -6.45 22.59
CA VAL A 339 54.22 -7.62 22.53
C VAL A 339 55.38 -7.46 21.52
N SER A 340 55.55 -6.29 20.90
CA SER A 340 56.73 -6.01 20.04
C SER A 340 57.64 -4.98 20.68
N TYR A 341 58.42 -5.41 21.67
CA TYR A 341 59.74 -4.86 21.97
C TYR A 341 60.62 -5.98 22.51
N VAL A 342 61.27 -6.70 21.59
CA VAL A 342 62.62 -7.26 21.72
C VAL A 342 63.32 -7.02 20.39
#